data_AF-A0A353QZ69-F1
#
_entry.id   AF-A0A353QZ69-F1
#
_cell.length_a   1.000
_cell.length_b   1.000
_cell.length_c   1.000
_cell.angle_alpha   90.00
_cell.angle_beta   90.00
_cell.angle_gamma   90.00
#
_symmetry.space_group_name_H-M   'P 1'
#
loop_
_entity.id
_entity.type
_entity.pdbx_description
1 polymer ?
#
loop_
_entity_poly.entity_id
_entity_poly.type
_entity_poly.pdbx_seq_one_letter_code
_entity_poly.pdbx_strand_id
1 'polypeptide(L)'
;MSANIDPYLRGYLNLAFVDEETEIEEAWFQSLQLGHGLTVKGGRFLSGIGYQNEKHPHAWDFADNNLVYEALFGEHLIQDGLQMRWLAPTELFLELGAEVAKGQFFPGSDAGADKNGASSWAAFAHLGGDVGVSHSWRAGLSYLSAEPSEREGWVDDLNDVEALTLFSGDSETWLADMVWKWAPNGNPRERNFTFAA
;
A
#
# COMPACT_ATOMS: atom_id res chain seq x y z
N MET A 1 16.63 0.26 -7.01
CA MET A 1 17.39 1.35 -7.66
C MET A 1 16.49 2.58 -7.80
N SER A 2 17.01 3.80 -7.63
CA SER A 2 16.22 5.03 -7.84
C SER A 2 17.07 6.13 -8.48
N ALA A 3 16.48 6.92 -9.37
CA ALA A 3 17.17 8.00 -10.05
C ALA A 3 16.22 9.18 -10.30
N ASN A 4 16.75 10.41 -10.29
CA ASN A 4 16.02 11.55 -10.84
C ASN A 4 16.12 11.48 -12.37
N ILE A 5 14.97 11.44 -13.04
CA ILE A 5 14.91 11.44 -14.50
C ILE A 5 15.15 12.87 -14.99
N ASP A 6 14.54 13.85 -14.32
CA ASP A 6 14.73 15.28 -14.52
C ASP A 6 14.48 16.04 -13.17
N PRO A 7 14.53 17.39 -13.13
CA PRO A 7 14.28 18.16 -11.91
C PRO A 7 12.87 18.01 -11.30
N TYR A 8 11.92 17.49 -12.07
CA TYR A 8 10.51 17.37 -11.72
C TYR A 8 10.02 15.93 -11.62
N LEU A 9 10.83 14.95 -12.05
CA LEU A 9 10.44 13.54 -12.16
C LEU A 9 11.50 12.62 -11.56
N ARG A 10 11.06 11.71 -10.70
CA ARG A 10 11.88 10.63 -10.12
C ARG A 10 11.39 9.28 -10.62
N GLY A 11 12.32 8.40 -10.95
CA GLY A 11 12.07 7.00 -11.27
C GLY A 11 12.56 6.06 -10.15
N TYR A 12 11.86 4.95 -9.99
CA TYR A 12 12.20 3.87 -9.07
C TYR A 12 11.99 2.52 -9.75
N LEU A 13 12.92 1.60 -9.53
CA LEU A 13 12.86 0.22 -10.01
C LEU A 13 13.37 -0.71 -8.90
N ASN A 14 12.53 -1.63 -8.46
CA ASN A 14 12.88 -2.71 -7.56
C ASN A 14 12.58 -4.05 -8.25
N LEU A 15 13.54 -4.97 -8.16
CA LEU A 15 13.50 -6.28 -8.79
C LEU A 15 13.78 -7.32 -7.71
N ALA A 16 12.93 -8.33 -7.63
CA ALA A 16 13.18 -9.54 -6.86
C ALA A 16 13.90 -10.57 -7.72
N PHE A 17 14.87 -11.24 -7.13
CA PHE A 17 15.50 -12.42 -7.70
C PHE A 17 15.10 -13.60 -6.84
N VAL A 18 14.16 -14.40 -7.33
CA VAL A 18 13.67 -15.59 -6.65
C VAL A 18 14.01 -16.78 -7.53
N ASP A 19 14.91 -17.63 -7.02
CA ASP A 19 15.50 -18.75 -7.77
C ASP A 19 16.10 -18.36 -9.13
N GLU A 20 15.52 -18.85 -10.23
CA GLU A 20 15.94 -18.59 -11.62
C GLU A 20 15.09 -17.50 -12.31
N GLU A 21 14.11 -16.93 -11.59
CA GLU A 21 13.17 -15.94 -12.12
C GLU A 21 13.49 -14.53 -11.60
N THR A 22 13.23 -13.53 -12.45
CA THR A 22 13.35 -12.12 -12.07
C THR A 22 11.97 -11.49 -12.14
N GLU A 23 11.48 -11.04 -11.00
CA GLU A 23 10.17 -10.41 -10.89
C GLU A 23 10.30 -8.91 -10.65
N ILE A 24 9.39 -8.15 -11.24
CA ILE A 24 9.30 -6.70 -11.00
C ILE A 24 8.35 -6.47 -9.83
N GLU A 25 8.92 -6.17 -8.66
CA GLU A 25 8.16 -5.77 -7.47
C GLU A 25 7.56 -4.37 -7.65
N GLU A 26 8.39 -3.40 -8.04
CA GLU A 26 7.98 -2.01 -8.27
C GLU A 26 8.73 -1.41 -9.44
N ALA A 27 8.01 -0.70 -10.30
CA ALA A 27 8.58 0.06 -11.40
C ALA A 27 7.68 1.27 -11.68
N TRP A 28 8.07 2.44 -11.18
CA TRP A 28 7.23 3.62 -11.24
C TRP A 28 8.03 4.90 -11.48
N PHE A 29 7.32 5.92 -11.97
CA PHE A 29 7.77 7.31 -12.00
C PHE A 29 6.86 8.16 -11.10
N GLN A 30 7.41 9.20 -10.49
CA GLN A 30 6.67 10.11 -9.62
C GLN A 30 7.10 11.55 -9.85
N SER A 31 6.12 12.45 -9.91
CA SER A 31 6.39 13.89 -9.90
C SER A 31 6.94 14.33 -8.54
N LEU A 32 7.97 15.16 -8.57
CA LEU A 32 8.64 15.66 -7.36
C LEU A 32 7.88 16.82 -6.72
N GLN A 33 7.27 17.69 -7.55
CA GLN A 33 6.41 18.75 -7.04
C GLN A 33 5.54 19.32 -8.17
N LEU A 34 4.23 19.05 -8.14
CA LEU A 34 3.27 19.76 -8.99
C LEU A 34 2.84 21.11 -8.38
N GLY A 35 3.46 21.50 -7.26
CA GLY A 35 3.05 22.64 -6.44
C GLY A 35 1.93 22.26 -5.46
N HIS A 36 1.72 23.10 -4.45
CA HIS A 36 0.61 22.99 -3.48
C HIS A 36 0.45 21.62 -2.79
N GLY A 37 1.55 20.87 -2.63
CA GLY A 37 1.55 19.55 -1.97
C GLY A 37 1.09 18.38 -2.85
N LEU A 38 0.89 18.59 -4.16
CA LEU A 38 0.45 17.55 -5.08
C LEU A 38 1.62 16.73 -5.64
N THR A 39 1.43 15.41 -5.66
CA THR A 39 2.29 14.44 -6.35
C THR A 39 1.45 13.44 -7.13
N VAL A 40 1.97 12.98 -8.25
CA VAL A 40 1.38 11.95 -9.09
C VAL A 40 2.43 10.88 -9.33
N LYS A 41 2.07 9.63 -9.13
CA LYS A 41 2.89 8.44 -9.38
C LYS A 41 2.20 7.56 -10.42
N GLY A 42 2.98 6.95 -11.31
CA GLY A 42 2.46 6.01 -12.30
C GLY A 42 3.41 4.84 -12.52
N GLY A 43 2.85 3.66 -12.75
CA GLY A 43 3.57 2.40 -12.92
C GLY A 43 3.07 1.31 -11.96
N ARG A 44 3.95 0.37 -11.63
CA ARG A 44 3.73 -0.65 -10.60
C ARG A 44 4.27 -0.15 -9.26
N PHE A 45 3.43 -0.03 -8.23
CA PHE A 45 3.82 0.50 -6.92
C PHE A 45 3.05 -0.18 -5.77
N LEU A 46 3.61 -0.11 -4.55
CA LEU A 46 2.86 -0.46 -3.34
C LEU A 46 1.76 0.58 -3.06
N SER A 47 0.53 0.13 -2.87
CA SER A 47 -0.61 0.98 -2.55
C SER A 47 -0.37 1.78 -1.26
N GLY A 48 -0.88 3.02 -1.21
CA GLY A 48 -0.82 3.89 -0.05
C GLY A 48 -1.84 3.59 1.05
N ILE A 49 -2.59 2.50 0.93
CA ILE A 49 -3.55 2.10 1.96
C ILE A 49 -2.83 1.58 3.20
N GLY A 50 -3.24 2.05 4.37
CA GLY A 50 -2.69 1.57 5.64
C GLY A 50 -1.23 1.96 5.89
N TYR A 51 -0.77 1.77 7.12
CA TYR A 51 0.60 2.11 7.50
C TYR A 51 1.65 1.09 7.04
N GLN A 52 1.29 -0.19 7.05
CA GLN A 52 2.25 -1.27 6.82
C GLN A 52 2.42 -1.63 5.34
N ASN A 53 1.42 -1.37 4.51
CA ASN A 53 1.45 -1.75 3.10
C ASN A 53 2.59 -1.08 2.32
N GLU A 54 2.92 0.16 2.66
CA GLU A 54 3.97 0.95 1.98
C GLU A 54 5.41 0.56 2.38
N LYS A 55 5.60 -0.46 3.23
CA LYS A 55 6.92 -0.85 3.74
C LYS A 55 7.29 -2.22 3.27
N HIS A 56 8.43 -2.38 2.59
CA HIS A 56 9.01 -3.69 2.28
C HIS A 56 9.40 -4.50 3.54
N PRO A 57 9.53 -5.84 3.45
CA PRO A 57 9.76 -6.70 4.61
C PRO A 57 11.01 -6.37 5.41
N HIS A 58 12.07 -5.93 4.74
CA HIS A 58 13.31 -5.53 5.39
C HIS A 58 13.17 -4.28 6.29
N ALA A 59 12.05 -3.58 6.24
CA ALA A 59 11.73 -2.41 7.06
C ALA A 59 10.67 -2.72 8.15
N TRP A 60 10.22 -3.97 8.25
CA TRP A 60 9.31 -4.39 9.31
C TRP A 60 10.05 -4.59 10.63
N ASP A 61 9.31 -4.39 11.73
CA ASP A 61 9.82 -4.63 13.08
C ASP A 61 9.82 -6.13 13.44
N PHE A 62 9.13 -6.95 12.64
CA PHE A 62 8.96 -8.41 12.78
C PHE A 62 9.29 -9.13 11.48
N ALA A 63 9.49 -10.45 11.54
CA ALA A 63 9.77 -11.27 10.36
C ALA A 63 8.60 -11.27 9.36
N ASP A 64 7.37 -11.28 9.87
CA ASP A 64 6.14 -11.26 9.09
C ASP A 64 5.37 -9.95 9.32
N ASN A 65 4.48 -9.61 8.39
CA ASN A 65 3.57 -8.49 8.56
C ASN A 65 2.53 -8.81 9.65
N ASN A 66 1.71 -7.82 10.03
CA ASN A 66 0.59 -8.15 10.90
C ASN A 66 -0.42 -9.05 10.16
N LEU A 67 -1.09 -9.93 10.92
CA LEU A 67 -1.99 -10.95 10.37
C LEU A 67 -3.12 -10.38 9.49
N VAL A 68 -3.57 -9.14 9.76
CA VAL A 68 -4.64 -8.51 8.97
C VAL A 68 -4.14 -8.13 7.58
N TYR A 69 -2.94 -7.56 7.45
CA TYR A 69 -2.36 -7.28 6.13
C TYR A 69 -2.02 -8.57 5.39
N GLU A 70 -1.47 -9.56 6.10
CA GLU A 70 -1.13 -10.86 5.49
C GLU A 70 -2.36 -11.59 4.95
N ALA A 71 -3.43 -11.65 5.74
CA ALA A 71 -4.68 -12.31 5.33
C ALA A 71 -5.39 -11.58 4.18
N LEU A 72 -5.22 -10.26 4.06
CA LEU A 72 -5.90 -9.45 3.05
C LEU A 72 -5.08 -9.22 1.78
N PHE A 73 -3.75 -9.15 1.88
CA PHE A 73 -2.89 -8.72 0.77
C PHE A 73 -1.64 -9.59 0.60
N GLY A 74 -1.46 -10.62 1.41
CA GLY A 74 -0.20 -11.36 1.48
C GLY A 74 0.92 -10.45 1.97
N GLU A 75 2.02 -10.39 1.23
CA GLU A 75 3.16 -9.52 1.61
C GLU A 75 2.77 -8.03 1.53
N HIS A 76 2.25 -7.60 0.37
CA HIS A 76 1.80 -6.24 0.10
C HIS A 76 0.74 -6.19 -0.99
N LEU A 77 -0.15 -5.19 -0.91
CA LEU A 77 -0.99 -4.77 -2.02
C LEU A 77 -0.17 -3.95 -3.02
N ILE A 78 0.08 -4.55 -4.18
CA ILE A 78 0.68 -3.93 -5.35
C ILE A 78 -0.42 -3.41 -6.28
N GLN A 79 -0.17 -2.29 -6.96
CA GLN A 79 -1.06 -1.70 -7.96
C GLN A 79 -0.29 -1.36 -9.23
N ASP A 80 -0.85 -1.72 -10.38
CA ASP A 80 -0.41 -1.26 -11.71
C ASP A 80 -1.36 -0.15 -12.18
N GLY A 81 -0.94 1.10 -12.08
CA GLY A 81 -1.84 2.22 -12.35
C GLY A 81 -1.28 3.61 -12.09
N LEU A 82 -2.16 4.48 -11.60
CA LEU A 82 -1.86 5.87 -11.22
C LEU A 82 -2.27 6.11 -9.77
N GLN A 83 -1.44 6.86 -9.05
CA GLN A 83 -1.71 7.34 -7.70
C GLN A 83 -1.55 8.87 -7.69
N MET A 84 -2.47 9.54 -7.02
CA MET A 84 -2.36 10.95 -6.68
C MET A 84 -2.32 11.08 -5.16
N ARG A 85 -1.40 11.92 -4.65
CA ARG A 85 -1.37 12.31 -3.25
C ARG A 85 -1.34 13.82 -3.11
N TRP A 86 -2.04 14.31 -2.11
CA TRP A 86 -2.06 15.71 -1.70
C TRP A 86 -1.71 15.83 -0.22
N LEU A 87 -0.63 16.55 0.05
CA LEU A 87 -0.22 16.92 1.41
C LEU A 87 -0.70 18.35 1.70
N ALA A 88 -1.55 18.51 2.71
CA ALA A 88 -2.08 19.81 3.09
C ALA A 88 -0.99 20.73 3.67
N PRO A 89 -1.00 22.04 3.37
CA PRO A 89 -0.04 23.00 3.91
C PRO A 89 -0.44 23.44 5.32
N THR A 90 -0.55 22.50 6.24
CA THR A 90 -0.96 22.69 7.64
C THR A 90 0.15 22.25 8.59
N GLU A 91 0.11 22.72 9.84
CA GLU A 91 1.04 22.25 10.89
C GLU A 91 0.77 20.80 11.28
N LEU A 92 -0.51 20.42 11.32
CA LEU A 92 -0.93 19.04 11.44
C LEU A 92 -0.65 18.32 10.12
N PHE A 93 -0.09 17.11 10.19
CA PHE A 93 0.06 16.27 9.01
C PHE A 93 -1.33 15.83 8.54
N LEU A 94 -1.67 16.20 7.30
CA LEU A 94 -2.88 15.74 6.61
C LEU A 94 -2.50 15.37 5.18
N GLU A 95 -2.63 14.10 4.85
CA GLU A 95 -2.41 13.57 3.50
C GLU A 95 -3.70 12.91 3.01
N LEU A 96 -4.08 13.22 1.78
CA LEU A 96 -5.14 12.53 1.06
C LEU A 96 -4.54 11.85 -0.17
N GLY A 97 -5.02 10.66 -0.51
CA GLY A 97 -4.61 9.99 -1.73
C GLY A 97 -5.72 9.19 -2.38
N ALA A 98 -5.56 8.99 -3.68
CA ALA A 98 -6.44 8.20 -4.51
C ALA A 98 -5.64 7.43 -5.56
N GLU A 99 -6.10 6.23 -5.89
CA GLU A 99 -5.44 5.30 -6.79
C GLU A 99 -6.45 4.71 -7.76
N VAL A 100 -6.05 4.55 -9.01
CA VAL A 100 -6.79 3.82 -10.04
C VAL A 100 -5.84 2.88 -10.74
N ALA A 101 -6.25 1.63 -10.90
CA ALA A 101 -5.35 0.58 -11.34
C ALA A 101 -6.06 -0.54 -12.10
N LYS A 102 -5.24 -1.34 -12.78
CA LYS A 102 -5.71 -2.45 -13.61
C LYS A 102 -6.40 -3.55 -12.79
N GLY A 103 -6.00 -3.76 -11.52
CA GLY A 103 -6.67 -4.63 -10.55
C GLY A 103 -6.46 -6.14 -10.75
N GLN A 104 -5.31 -6.55 -11.31
CA GLN A 104 -5.01 -7.96 -11.49
C GLN A 104 -4.62 -8.70 -10.19
N PHE A 105 -4.17 -7.95 -9.18
CA PHE A 105 -3.74 -8.49 -7.90
C PHE A 105 -4.92 -8.62 -6.95
N PHE A 106 -4.86 -9.59 -6.02
CA PHE A 106 -5.84 -9.73 -4.96
C PHE A 106 -6.02 -8.37 -4.22
N PRO A 107 -7.25 -7.93 -3.94
CA PRO A 107 -8.51 -8.67 -4.02
C PRO A 107 -9.17 -8.75 -5.42
N GLY A 108 -8.55 -8.20 -6.46
CA GLY A 108 -8.95 -8.38 -7.85
C GLY A 108 -8.52 -9.73 -8.44
N SER A 109 -8.37 -9.79 -9.76
CA SER A 109 -8.07 -11.02 -10.51
C SER A 109 -7.58 -10.71 -11.92
N ASP A 110 -6.77 -11.59 -12.51
CA ASP A 110 -6.30 -11.44 -13.90
C ASP A 110 -7.45 -11.32 -14.92
N ALA A 111 -8.48 -12.16 -14.82
CA ALA A 111 -9.63 -12.10 -15.73
C ALA A 111 -10.47 -10.82 -15.55
N GLY A 112 -10.67 -10.36 -14.31
CA GLY A 112 -11.34 -9.08 -14.03
C GLY A 112 -10.55 -7.86 -14.54
N ALA A 113 -9.23 -8.00 -14.60
CA ALA A 113 -8.29 -7.02 -15.12
C ALA A 113 -8.13 -7.05 -16.65
N ASP A 114 -8.66 -8.07 -17.35
CA ASP A 114 -8.65 -8.19 -18.81
C ASP A 114 -9.79 -7.38 -19.46
N LYS A 115 -9.87 -6.10 -19.11
CA LYS A 115 -10.81 -5.14 -19.71
C LYS A 115 -10.11 -3.83 -20.03
N ASN A 116 -10.66 -3.08 -20.97
CA ASN A 116 -10.18 -1.74 -21.32
C ASN A 116 -10.64 -0.72 -20.24
N GLY A 117 -10.05 -0.77 -19.05
CA GLY A 117 -10.41 0.11 -17.93
C GLY A 117 -9.69 -0.21 -16.62
N ALA A 118 -10.04 0.55 -15.59
CA ALA A 118 -9.64 0.22 -14.21
C ALA A 118 -10.60 -0.83 -13.64
N SER A 119 -10.07 -1.80 -12.90
CA SER A 119 -10.86 -2.76 -12.12
C SER A 119 -10.55 -2.69 -10.63
N SER A 120 -9.66 -1.77 -10.22
CA SER A 120 -9.33 -1.49 -8.83
C SER A 120 -9.18 0.00 -8.60
N TRP A 121 -9.70 0.49 -7.49
CA TRP A 121 -9.47 1.84 -7.00
C TRP A 121 -9.32 1.86 -5.48
N ALA A 122 -8.51 2.79 -5.00
CA ALA A 122 -8.31 2.99 -3.57
C ALA A 122 -8.37 4.47 -3.22
N ALA A 123 -8.79 4.77 -2.01
CA ALA A 123 -8.73 6.11 -1.43
C ALA A 123 -8.26 6.00 0.01
N PHE A 124 -7.42 6.93 0.44
CA PHE A 124 -6.90 6.95 1.80
C PHE A 124 -6.73 8.37 2.32
N ALA A 125 -6.85 8.51 3.63
CA ALA A 125 -6.59 9.73 4.36
C ALA A 125 -5.71 9.42 5.57
N HIS A 126 -4.66 10.21 5.76
CA HIS A 126 -3.78 10.12 6.89
C HIS A 126 -3.77 11.44 7.65
N LEU A 127 -3.84 11.35 8.98
CA LEU A 127 -3.76 12.47 9.91
C LEU A 127 -2.64 12.18 10.90
N GLY A 128 -1.86 13.17 11.30
CA GLY A 128 -0.82 12.95 12.30
C GLY A 128 -0.22 14.22 12.84
N GLY A 129 0.60 14.06 13.87
CA GLY A 129 1.30 15.19 14.48
C GLY A 129 2.20 14.76 15.62
N ASP A 130 2.85 15.76 16.21
CA ASP A 130 3.76 15.57 17.33
C ASP A 130 3.09 15.97 18.65
N VAL A 131 3.41 15.24 19.72
CA VAL A 131 2.99 15.56 21.10
C VAL A 131 4.24 15.88 21.90
N GLY A 132 4.58 17.16 21.96
CA GLY A 132 5.86 17.61 22.50
C GLY A 132 7.03 17.12 21.64
N VAL A 133 8.21 17.01 22.24
CA VAL A 133 9.45 16.62 21.51
C VAL A 133 9.69 15.12 21.45
N SER A 134 8.92 14.33 22.21
CA SER A 134 9.22 12.89 22.42
C SER A 134 8.21 11.94 21.82
N HIS A 135 7.09 12.42 21.29
CA HIS A 135 6.01 11.59 20.79
C HIS A 135 5.52 12.07 19.44
N SER A 136 5.19 11.14 18.56
CA SER A 136 4.50 11.42 17.31
C SER A 136 3.46 10.34 17.03
N TRP A 137 2.40 10.72 16.32
CA TRP A 137 1.32 9.80 15.98
C TRP A 137 0.84 10.01 14.57
N ARG A 138 0.29 8.94 13.98
CA ARG A 138 -0.46 8.97 12.73
C ARG A 138 -1.68 8.07 12.88
N ALA A 139 -2.80 8.48 12.34
CA ALA A 139 -3.97 7.64 12.14
C ALA A 139 -4.36 7.67 10.66
N GLY A 140 -4.88 6.55 10.16
CA GLY A 140 -5.27 6.38 8.78
C GLY A 140 -6.64 5.75 8.63
N LEU A 141 -7.33 6.13 7.56
CA LEU A 141 -8.51 5.43 7.07
C LEU A 141 -8.34 5.22 5.56
N SER A 142 -8.53 3.99 5.12
CA SER A 142 -8.38 3.58 3.73
C SER A 142 -9.58 2.77 3.27
N TYR A 143 -9.89 2.89 1.98
CA TYR A 143 -10.87 2.09 1.28
C TYR A 143 -10.26 1.58 -0.01
N LEU A 144 -10.51 0.31 -0.31
CA LEU A 144 -10.12 -0.38 -1.53
C LEU A 144 -11.36 -1.05 -2.12
N SER A 145 -11.54 -0.94 -3.42
CA SER A 145 -12.56 -1.67 -4.18
C SER A 145 -11.90 -2.29 -5.39
N ALA A 146 -12.21 -3.57 -5.63
CA ALA A 146 -11.79 -4.31 -6.80
C ALA A 146 -12.97 -5.08 -7.39
N GLU A 147 -12.95 -5.29 -8.70
CA GLU A 147 -13.96 -6.03 -9.45
C GLU A 147 -13.37 -7.34 -10.01
N PRO A 148 -13.18 -8.38 -9.17
CA PRO A 148 -12.70 -9.67 -9.65
C PRO A 148 -13.71 -10.36 -10.57
N SER A 149 -13.18 -11.13 -11.52
CA SER A 149 -13.92 -12.11 -12.32
C SER A 149 -13.22 -13.45 -12.20
N GLU A 150 -13.99 -14.50 -11.91
CA GLU A 150 -13.51 -15.88 -11.81
C GLU A 150 -12.26 -16.02 -10.92
N ARG A 151 -12.17 -15.22 -9.85
CA ARG A 151 -11.06 -15.27 -8.91
C ARG A 151 -11.11 -16.59 -8.16
N GLU A 152 -10.07 -17.39 -8.30
CA GLU A 152 -9.92 -18.67 -7.61
C GLU A 152 -9.86 -18.49 -6.09
N GLY A 153 -10.54 -19.38 -5.37
CA GLY A 153 -10.49 -19.50 -3.92
C GLY A 153 -10.72 -20.95 -3.51
N TRP A 154 -10.06 -21.38 -2.45
CA TRP A 154 -10.14 -22.74 -1.93
C TRP A 154 -11.02 -22.75 -0.68
N VAL A 155 -11.94 -23.70 -0.61
CA VAL A 155 -12.82 -23.88 0.55
C VAL A 155 -12.82 -25.36 0.92
N ASP A 156 -12.64 -25.66 2.20
CA ASP A 156 -12.75 -27.01 2.72
C ASP A 156 -14.21 -27.33 3.06
N ASP A 157 -14.66 -28.53 2.70
CA ASP A 157 -15.95 -29.05 3.16
C ASP A 157 -15.88 -29.55 4.62
N LEU A 158 -17.00 -30.03 5.15
CA LEU A 158 -17.08 -30.56 6.53
C LEU A 158 -16.24 -31.84 6.76
N ASN A 159 -15.65 -32.41 5.70
CA ASN A 159 -14.81 -33.60 5.73
C ASN A 159 -13.36 -33.29 5.31
N ASP A 160 -12.94 -32.01 5.34
CA ASP A 160 -11.61 -31.55 4.92
C ASP A 160 -11.29 -31.88 3.45
N VAL A 161 -12.32 -31.94 2.59
CA VAL A 161 -12.14 -32.06 1.13
C VAL A 161 -12.09 -30.67 0.52
N GLU A 162 -10.94 -30.32 -0.03
CA GLU A 162 -10.70 -29.05 -0.70
C GLU A 162 -11.50 -28.95 -2.00
N ALA A 163 -12.25 -27.86 -2.16
CA ALA A 163 -13.01 -27.54 -3.36
C ALA A 163 -12.58 -26.18 -3.93
N LEU A 164 -12.30 -26.16 -5.23
CA LEU A 164 -12.08 -24.92 -5.97
C LEU A 164 -13.40 -24.16 -6.14
N THR A 165 -13.37 -22.88 -5.80
CA THR A 165 -14.46 -21.94 -6.02
C THR A 165 -13.98 -20.76 -6.87
N LEU A 166 -14.91 -20.17 -7.62
CA LEU A 166 -14.66 -19.00 -8.45
C LEU A 166 -15.54 -17.85 -7.96
N PHE A 167 -14.95 -16.70 -7.72
CA PHE A 167 -15.65 -15.49 -7.28
C PHE A 167 -15.64 -14.41 -8.37
N SER A 168 -16.82 -13.92 -8.73
CA SER A 168 -17.01 -12.76 -9.60
C SER A 168 -17.95 -11.76 -8.92
N GLY A 169 -17.61 -10.48 -8.94
CA GLY A 169 -18.42 -9.43 -8.32
C GLY A 169 -17.55 -8.29 -7.80
N ASP A 170 -17.99 -7.66 -6.73
CA ASP A 170 -17.28 -6.56 -6.07
C ASP A 170 -16.62 -7.07 -4.79
N SER A 171 -15.36 -6.69 -4.58
CA SER A 171 -14.62 -6.91 -3.34
C SER A 171 -14.20 -5.58 -2.76
N GLU A 172 -14.73 -5.26 -1.59
CA GLU A 172 -14.47 -3.99 -0.89
C GLU A 172 -13.72 -4.26 0.42
N THR A 173 -12.78 -3.39 0.76
CA THR A 173 -12.01 -3.49 2.00
C THR A 173 -11.85 -2.11 2.62
N TRP A 174 -12.20 -2.01 3.89
CA TRP A 174 -11.95 -0.83 4.72
C TRP A 174 -10.82 -1.14 5.69
N LEU A 175 -9.87 -0.22 5.82
CA LEU A 175 -8.77 -0.33 6.77
C LEU A 175 -8.72 0.92 7.63
N ALA A 176 -8.50 0.73 8.92
CA ALA A 176 -8.12 1.80 9.83
C ALA A 176 -6.80 1.42 10.48
N ASP A 177 -5.90 2.38 10.59
CA ASP A 177 -4.59 2.19 11.22
C ASP A 177 -4.25 3.31 12.19
N MET A 178 -3.42 3.00 13.19
CA MET A 178 -2.84 3.97 14.10
C MET A 178 -1.41 3.61 14.44
N VAL A 179 -0.55 4.61 14.41
CA VAL A 179 0.84 4.51 14.82
C VAL A 179 1.11 5.52 15.91
N TRP A 180 1.78 5.08 16.95
CA TRP A 180 2.33 5.93 18.00
C TRP A 180 3.81 5.64 18.16
N LYS A 181 4.63 6.68 18.05
CA LYS A 181 6.07 6.59 18.27
C LYS A 181 6.46 7.39 19.49
N TRP A 182 7.43 6.86 20.22
CA TRP A 182 8.06 7.52 21.34
C TRP A 182 9.58 7.41 21.26
N ALA A 183 10.26 8.52 21.52
CA ALA A 183 11.70 8.58 21.69
C ALA A 183 12.05 9.69 22.70
N PRO A 184 12.81 9.42 23.78
CA PRO A 184 13.21 10.45 24.73
C PRO A 184 13.96 11.60 24.04
N ASN A 185 13.53 12.84 24.29
CA ASN A 185 14.11 14.05 23.70
C ASN A 185 14.15 14.03 22.15
N GLY A 186 13.31 13.22 21.51
CA GLY A 186 13.26 13.08 20.06
C GLY A 186 14.43 12.32 19.45
N ASN A 187 15.21 11.56 20.23
CA ASN A 187 16.31 10.74 19.71
C ASN A 187 15.93 9.26 19.58
N PRO A 188 15.42 8.80 18.42
CA PRO A 188 15.01 7.41 18.24
C PRO A 188 16.18 6.42 18.17
N ARG A 189 17.43 6.88 18.03
CA ARG A 189 18.59 5.99 17.87
C ARG A 189 19.06 5.33 19.15
N GLU A 190 18.87 5.99 20.30
CA GLU A 190 19.30 5.47 21.60
C GLU A 190 18.23 4.61 22.25
N ARG A 191 16.99 5.12 22.28
CA ARG A 191 15.86 4.43 22.89
C ARG A 191 14.58 4.87 22.20
N ASN A 192 13.80 3.93 21.69
CA ASN A 192 12.53 4.22 21.06
C ASN A 192 11.50 3.13 21.34
N PHE A 193 10.25 3.45 21.07
CA PHE A 193 9.14 2.52 21.02
C PHE A 193 8.21 2.92 19.88
N THR A 194 7.77 1.94 19.10
CA THR A 194 6.74 2.10 18.09
C THR A 194 5.60 1.15 18.41
N PHE A 195 4.39 1.69 18.50
CA PHE A 195 3.14 0.94 18.49
C PHE A 195 2.48 1.17 17.13
N ALA A 196 2.07 0.09 16.47
CA ALA A 196 1.30 0.14 15.23
C ALA A 196 0.14 -0.86 15.35
N ALA A 197 -1.06 -0.41 14.98
CA ALA A 197 -2.29 -1.19 14.94
C ALA A 197 -3.02 -0.93 13.63
#